data_AF-A0A2P2JEH7-F1
#
_entry.id   AF-A0A2P2JEH7-F1
#
_cell.length_a   1.000
_cell.length_b   1.000
_cell.length_c   1.000
_cell.angle_alpha   90.00
_cell.angle_beta   90.00
_cell.angle_gamma   90.00
#
_symmetry.space_group_name_H-M   'P 1'
#
loop_
_entity.id
_entity.type
_entity.pdbx_description
1 polymer ?
#
loop_
_entity_poly.entity_id
_entity_poly.type
_entity_poly.pdbx_seq_one_letter_code
_entity_poly.pdbx_strand_id
1 'polypeptide(L)'
;MVKDRFKTFNAQFEELHQRQSQWTVPDSELRESLRLAVAEVLLPAYRSYLKRFGPMIENGKNPLKYIRYSPEDLDRMLNEFFEGKTWNEQKR
;
A
#
# COMPACT_ATOMS: atom_id res chain seq x y z
N MET A 1 7.48 17.27 8.47
CA MET A 1 8.67 16.38 8.55
C MET A 1 8.39 14.90 8.87
N VAL A 2 7.45 14.49 9.74
CA VAL A 2 6.99 13.08 9.81
C VAL A 2 5.61 12.92 9.19
N LYS A 3 4.67 13.80 9.56
CA LYS A 3 3.33 13.91 8.96
C LYS A 3 3.37 14.00 7.43
N ASP A 4 4.29 14.80 6.88
CA ASP A 4 4.41 14.95 5.42
C ASP A 4 4.96 13.70 4.76
N ARG A 5 5.85 12.94 5.43
CA ARG A 5 6.32 11.65 4.91
C ARG A 5 5.19 10.63 4.81
N PHE A 6 4.30 10.59 5.81
CA PHE A 6 3.08 9.78 5.72
C PHE A 6 2.18 10.20 4.56
N LYS A 7 1.98 11.51 4.34
CA LYS A 7 1.23 11.99 3.18
C LYS A 7 1.88 11.61 1.85
N THR A 8 3.20 11.76 1.75
CA THR A 8 3.96 11.39 0.55
C THR A 8 3.84 9.89 0.30
N PHE A 9 4.00 9.06 1.33
CA PHE A 9 3.78 7.62 1.22
C PHE A 9 2.38 7.31 0.70
N ASN A 10 1.34 7.91 1.30
CA ASN A 10 -0.04 7.68 0.88
C ASN A 10 -0.25 8.05 -0.61
N ALA A 11 0.26 9.19 -1.06
CA ALA A 11 0.12 9.62 -2.44
C ALA A 11 0.87 8.68 -3.41
N GLN A 12 2.11 8.33 -3.08
CA GLN A 12 2.94 7.46 -3.93
C GLN A 12 2.38 6.04 -4.00
N PHE A 13 1.90 5.49 -2.88
CA PHE A 13 1.32 4.16 -2.84
C PHE A 13 0.01 4.10 -3.61
N GLU A 14 -0.88 5.10 -3.44
CA GLU A 14 -2.15 5.17 -4.17
C GLU A 14 -1.93 5.26 -5.69
N GLU A 15 -1.00 6.13 -6.13
CA GLU A 15 -0.64 6.24 -7.55
C GLU A 15 -0.08 4.93 -8.10
N LEU A 16 0.82 4.28 -7.34
CA LEU A 16 1.41 3.02 -7.74
C LEU A 16 0.36 1.91 -7.83
N HIS A 17 -0.51 1.80 -6.82
CA HIS A 17 -1.60 0.82 -6.79
C HIS A 17 -2.56 1.04 -7.96
N GLN A 18 -3.02 2.27 -8.17
CA GLN A 18 -3.91 2.59 -9.29
C GLN A 18 -3.33 2.17 -10.64
N ARG A 19 -2.03 2.39 -10.84
CA ARG A 19 -1.34 2.03 -12.09
C ARG A 19 -1.10 0.53 -12.22
N GLN A 20 -0.59 -0.13 -11.18
CA GLN A 20 -0.16 -1.53 -11.26
C GLN A 20 -1.31 -2.53 -11.18
N SER A 21 -2.46 -2.18 -10.57
CA SER A 21 -3.65 -3.04 -10.60
C SER A 21 -4.29 -3.13 -12.00
N GLN A 22 -4.03 -2.13 -12.87
CA GLN A 22 -4.48 -2.13 -14.27
C GLN A 22 -3.55 -2.90 -15.21
N TRP A 23 -2.31 -3.17 -14.80
CA TRP A 23 -1.42 -4.01 -15.58
C TRP A 23 -1.86 -5.46 -15.47
N THR A 24 -1.49 -6.28 -16.46
CA THR A 24 -1.82 -7.70 -16.47
C THR A 24 -0.55 -8.52 -16.58
N VAL A 25 -0.37 -9.45 -15.66
CA VAL A 25 0.62 -10.54 -15.78
C VAL A 25 -0.16 -11.84 -15.97
N PRO A 26 -0.24 -12.39 -17.20
CA PRO A 26 -1.09 -13.55 -17.49
C PRO A 26 -0.69 -14.80 -16.70
N ASP A 27 0.62 -15.03 -16.55
CA ASP A 27 1.17 -16.13 -15.78
C ASP A 27 0.89 -15.93 -14.28
N SER A 28 0.11 -16.84 -13.67
CA SER A 28 -0.30 -16.74 -12.28
C SER A 28 0.83 -16.94 -11.29
N GLU A 29 1.80 -17.82 -11.60
CA GLU A 29 2.93 -18.08 -10.71
C GLU A 29 3.88 -16.88 -10.68
N LEU A 30 4.19 -16.32 -11.86
CA LEU A 30 4.99 -15.11 -11.98
C LEU A 30 4.29 -13.93 -11.27
N ARG A 31 2.98 -13.78 -11.46
CA ARG A 31 2.20 -12.73 -10.81
C ARG A 31 2.29 -12.81 -9.29
N GLU A 32 2.09 -14.00 -8.74
CA GLU A 32 2.15 -14.23 -7.30
C GLU A 32 3.56 -14.01 -6.77
N SER A 33 4.58 -14.53 -7.47
CA SER A 33 5.98 -14.30 -7.11
C SER A 33 6.35 -12.82 -7.07
N LEU A 34 5.86 -12.01 -8.02
CA LEU A 34 6.09 -10.57 -8.04
C LEU A 34 5.42 -9.87 -6.85
N ARG A 35 4.18 -10.23 -6.52
CA ARG A 35 3.45 -9.67 -5.37
C ARG A 35 4.16 -9.99 -4.07
N LEU A 36 4.56 -11.25 -3.88
CA LEU A 36 5.32 -11.69 -2.70
C LEU A 36 6.64 -10.94 -2.59
N ALA A 37 7.41 -10.82 -3.68
CA ALA A 37 8.68 -10.08 -3.67
C ALA A 37 8.50 -8.60 -3.27
N VAL A 38 7.42 -7.96 -3.71
CA VAL A 38 7.10 -6.58 -3.29
C VAL A 38 6.68 -6.54 -1.81
N ALA A 39 5.83 -7.47 -1.37
CA ALA A 39 5.33 -7.55 0.01
C ALA A 39 6.47 -7.80 1.02
N GLU A 40 7.40 -8.70 0.70
CA GLU A 40 8.57 -9.03 1.51
C GLU A 40 9.48 -7.83 1.78
N VAL A 41 9.52 -6.85 0.86
CA VAL A 41 10.28 -5.61 1.04
C VAL A 41 9.42 -4.53 1.72
N LEU A 42 8.20 -4.32 1.24
CA LEU A 42 7.35 -3.22 1.68
C LEU A 42 6.82 -3.41 3.11
N LEU A 43 6.30 -4.60 3.44
CA LEU A 43 5.60 -4.81 4.70
C LEU A 43 6.54 -4.71 5.91
N PRO A 44 7.75 -5.32 5.93
CA PRO A 44 8.68 -5.15 7.05
C PRO A 44 9.13 -3.70 7.21
N ALA A 45 9.37 -2.99 6.10
CA ALA A 45 9.76 -1.59 6.10
C ALA A 45 8.62 -0.70 6.66
N TYR A 46 7.39 -0.92 6.22
CA TYR A 46 6.22 -0.16 6.68
C TYR A 46 5.89 -0.44 8.15
N ARG A 47 5.92 -1.71 8.58
CA ARG A 47 5.74 -2.08 10.00
C ARG A 47 6.79 -1.39 10.89
N SER A 48 8.06 -1.39 10.46
CA SER A 48 9.14 -0.71 11.17
C SER A 48 8.94 0.81 11.21
N TYR A 49 8.50 1.40 10.09
CA TYR A 49 8.18 2.83 9.99
C TYR A 49 7.03 3.22 10.92
N LEU A 50 5.94 2.45 10.95
CA LEU A 50 4.82 2.65 11.87
C LEU A 50 5.24 2.49 13.32
N LYS A 51 5.97 1.44 13.67
CA LYS A 51 6.45 1.23 15.05
C LYS A 51 7.29 2.41 15.55
N ARG A 52 8.13 2.99 14.67
CA ARG A 52 9.03 4.09 15.03
C ARG A 52 8.33 5.45 15.09
N PHE A 53 7.42 5.74 14.17
CA PHE A 53 6.87 7.09 13.98
C PHE A 53 5.37 7.19 14.25
N GLY A 54 4.65 6.08 14.30
CA GLY A 54 3.21 5.98 14.57
C GLY A 54 2.78 6.69 15.85
N PRO A 55 3.44 6.46 17.00
CA PRO A 55 3.08 7.13 18.26
C PRO A 55 3.16 8.67 18.20
N MET A 56 3.99 9.23 17.30
CA MET A 56 4.08 10.68 17.11
C MET A 56 2.89 11.26 16.32
N ILE A 57 2.18 10.41 15.59
CA ILE A 57 1.00 10.77 14.79
C ILE A 57 -0.29 10.49 15.54
N GLU A 58 -0.38 9.33 16.19
CA GLU A 58 -1.56 8.84 16.93
C GLU A 58 -1.99 9.79 18.05
N ASN A 59 -1.02 10.38 18.75
CA ASN A 59 -1.26 11.37 19.81
C ASN A 59 -1.63 12.77 19.29
N GLY A 60 -1.71 12.96 17.97
CA GLY A 60 -2.01 14.23 17.33
C GLY A 60 -3.48 14.42 16.94
N LYS A 61 -3.83 15.63 16.50
CA LYS A 61 -5.15 15.90 15.90
C LYS A 61 -5.31 15.14 14.58
N ASN A 62 -6.29 14.24 14.54
CA ASN A 62 -6.78 13.52 13.36
C ASN A 62 -5.73 12.55 12.72
N PRO A 63 -5.34 11.48 13.42
CA PRO A 63 -4.26 10.58 13.00
C PRO A 63 -4.56 9.83 11.69
N LEU A 64 -5.83 9.50 11.44
CA LEU A 64 -6.31 8.84 10.22
C LEU A 64 -6.04 9.65 8.94
N LYS A 65 -5.80 10.96 9.05
CA LYS A 65 -5.38 11.79 7.92
C LYS A 65 -3.98 11.40 7.40
N TYR A 66 -3.15 10.83 8.25
CA TYR A 66 -1.74 10.56 7.98
C TYR A 66 -1.48 9.05 7.89
N ILE A 67 -1.89 8.27 8.89
CA ILE A 67 -1.82 6.81 8.85
C ILE A 67 -3.12 6.31 8.23
N ARG A 68 -3.12 6.11 6.91
CA ARG A 68 -4.31 5.68 6.15
C ARG A 68 -4.44 4.18 6.01
N TYR A 69 -3.32 3.46 6.04
CA TYR A 69 -3.27 2.04 5.75
C TYR A 69 -2.65 1.32 6.94
N SER A 70 -3.27 0.21 7.36
CA SER A 70 -2.57 -0.78 8.17
C SER A 70 -1.64 -1.62 7.27
N PRO A 71 -0.64 -2.32 7.84
CA PRO A 71 0.12 -3.31 7.08
C PRO A 71 -0.78 -4.35 6.38
N GLU A 72 -1.89 -4.74 7.02
CA GLU A 72 -2.86 -5.69 6.48
C GLU A 72 -3.67 -5.09 5.32
N ASP A 73 -3.96 -3.79 5.34
CA ASP A 73 -4.55 -3.09 4.20
C ASP A 73 -3.59 -3.05 3.01
N LEU A 74 -2.31 -2.75 3.25
CA LEU A 74 -1.30 -2.73 2.19
C LEU A 74 -1.14 -4.11 1.56
N ASP A 75 -1.09 -5.16 2.38
CA ASP A 75 -1.00 -6.54 1.89
C ASP A 75 -2.21 -6.92 1.01
N ARG A 76 -3.43 -6.59 1.46
CA ARG A 76 -4.64 -6.77 0.64
C ARG A 76 -4.56 -6.02 -0.68
N MET A 77 -4.09 -4.78 -0.67
CA MET A 77 -3.95 -3.95 -1.87
C MET A 77 -2.87 -4.48 -2.83
N LEU A 78 -1.76 -5.02 -2.31
CA LEU A 78 -0.73 -5.66 -3.13
C LEU A 78 -1.27 -6.92 -3.85
N ASN A 79 -2.21 -7.64 -3.24
CA ASN A 79 -2.86 -8.79 -3.88
C ASN A 79 -3.72 -8.39 -5.10
N GLU A 80 -4.07 -7.12 -5.25
CA GLU A 80 -4.79 -6.61 -6.43
C GLU A 80 -3.86 -6.26 -7.60
N PHE A 81 -2.55 -6.25 -7.38
CA PHE A 81 -1.58 -5.87 -8.42
C PHE A 81 -1.61 -6.87 -9.58
N PHE A 82 -1.43 -6.36 -10.80
CA PHE A 82 -1.25 -7.15 -12.01
C PHE A 82 -2.45 -8.03 -12.42
N GLU A 83 -3.65 -7.79 -11.87
CA GLU A 83 -4.87 -8.52 -12.25
C GLU A 83 -5.54 -8.00 -13.53
N GLY A 84 -5.16 -6.80 -13.98
CA GLY A 84 -5.85 -6.11 -15.06
C GLY A 84 -7.23 -5.59 -14.67
N LYS A 85 -7.53 -5.49 -13.37
CA LYS A 85 -8.81 -4.97 -12.88
C LYS A 85 -8.86 -3.46 -13.08
N THR A 86 -9.92 -2.99 -13.73
CA THR A 86 -10.18 -1.55 -13.76
C THR A 86 -10.79 -1.16 -12.42
N TRP A 87 -10.24 -0.13 -11.75
CA TRP A 87 -10.74 0.40 -10.47
C TRP A 87 -12.26 0.72 -10.47
N ASN A 88 -12.87 0.83 -11.65
CA ASN A 88 -14.31 1.05 -11.85
C ASN A 88 -15.17 -0.19 -11.54
N GLU A 89 -14.61 -1.40 -11.50
CA GLU A 89 -15.38 -2.63 -11.24
C GLU A 89 -15.59 -2.91 -9.75
N GLN A 90 -14.71 -2.42 -8.86
CA GLN A 90 -14.88 -2.56 -7.40
C GLN A 90 -16.03 -1.71 -6.81
N LYS A 91 -16.59 -0.75 -7.57
CA LYS A 91 -17.70 0.13 -7.12
C LYS A 91 -19.10 -0.33 -7.56
N ARG A 92 -19.23 -1.53 -8.13
CA ARG A 92 -20.51 -2.11 -8.55
C ARG A 92 -21.00 -3.17 -7.59
#